data_AF-A0A6N7ZJQ2-F1
#
_entry.id   AF-A0A6N7ZJQ2-F1
#
_cell.length_a   1.000
_cell.length_b   1.000
_cell.length_c   1.000
_cell.angle_alpha   90.00
_cell.angle_beta   90.00
_cell.angle_gamma   90.00
#
_symmetry.space_group_name_H-M   'P 1'
#
loop_
_entity.id
_entity.type
_entity.pdbx_description
1 polymer ?
#
loop_
_entity_poly.entity_id
_entity_poly.type
_entity_poly.pdbx_seq_one_letter_code
_entity_poly.pdbx_strand_id
1 'polypeptide(L)'
;SAVRDGAARALVAVERSLARAGAERDAAEAARAERDEAVTAARREVDDLSARLRELTDVAHRDEVARAQQQLRIEQLQARSVDELGLDPAVLVEEFGPHRDVPVPSDDDEPRSVPYDRAAQEKRLRAAERDLGRLGRVNPLALEEFAALEERHKFLADQLADLKKSRADLLEIVKEIDERVERVFADAYRDTAEQFERVFARMFPGGEGRLVLTDPDDMLTTGIEVEARPAGKKVKRLSLLSGGERSLTAVALLVAIFKARPSPFYVMDEVEAALDDVNLGRLLEIFRELQEDSQLIVITHQKRTMEIADALYGVTMRGDGVTTVISQRMNDARDEVAV
;
A
#
# COMPACT_ATOMS: atom_id res chain seq x y z
N SER A 1 22.14 3.97 -156.21
CA SER A 1 21.98 2.93 -155.17
C SER A 1 20.90 3.40 -154.21
N ALA A 2 19.69 2.83 -154.28
CA ALA A 2 18.53 3.19 -153.45
C ALA A 2 18.78 3.09 -151.94
N VAL A 3 19.80 2.31 -151.56
CA VAL A 3 20.28 2.17 -150.19
C VAL A 3 20.82 3.48 -149.61
N ARG A 4 21.49 4.32 -150.42
CA ARG A 4 22.07 5.59 -149.95
C ARG A 4 21.00 6.63 -149.59
N ASP A 5 19.96 6.76 -150.42
CA ASP A 5 18.85 7.69 -150.16
C ASP A 5 17.91 7.19 -149.06
N GLY A 6 17.80 5.87 -148.90
CA GLY A 6 17.14 5.26 -147.74
C GLY A 6 17.87 5.56 -146.44
N ALA A 7 19.21 5.40 -146.44
CA ALA A 7 20.06 5.72 -145.29
C ALA A 7 20.03 7.21 -144.92
N ALA A 8 20.05 8.13 -145.90
CA ALA A 8 19.95 9.56 -145.65
C ALA A 8 18.61 9.98 -145.02
N ARG A 9 17.50 9.39 -145.49
CA ARG A 9 16.17 9.63 -144.89
C ARG A 9 16.04 9.04 -143.49
N ALA A 10 16.59 7.84 -143.28
CA ALA A 10 16.65 7.23 -141.95
C ALA A 10 17.49 8.08 -140.99
N LEU A 11 18.63 8.61 -141.43
CA LEU A 11 19.47 9.49 -140.61
C LEU A 11 18.72 10.76 -140.17
N VAL A 12 18.03 11.44 -141.07
CA VAL A 12 17.22 12.64 -140.74
C VAL A 12 16.07 12.30 -139.77
N ALA A 13 15.42 11.15 -139.95
CA ALA A 13 14.37 10.69 -139.05
C ALA A 13 14.93 10.36 -137.65
N VAL A 14 16.10 9.73 -137.58
CA VAL A 14 16.83 9.45 -136.34
C VAL A 14 17.28 10.74 -135.66
N GLU A 15 17.84 11.70 -136.39
CA GLU A 15 18.24 13.01 -135.86
C GLU A 15 17.04 13.78 -135.28
N ARG A 16 15.89 13.79 -135.97
CA ARG A 16 14.67 14.41 -135.47
C ARG A 16 14.14 13.70 -134.22
N SER A 17 14.18 12.37 -134.20
CA SER A 17 13.76 11.58 -133.04
C SER A 17 14.70 11.81 -131.85
N LEU A 18 16.01 11.91 -132.08
CA LEU A 18 17.01 12.21 -131.06
C LEU A 18 16.84 13.62 -130.51
N ALA A 19 16.60 14.62 -131.37
CA ALA A 19 16.34 15.99 -130.93
C ALA A 19 15.07 16.10 -130.08
N ARG A 20 13.99 15.41 -130.50
CA ARG A 20 12.74 15.36 -129.72
C ARG A 20 12.94 14.64 -128.39
N ALA A 21 13.58 13.47 -128.39
CA ALA A 21 13.88 12.73 -127.18
C ALA A 21 14.80 13.52 -126.24
N GLY A 22 15.76 14.29 -126.79
CA GLY A 22 16.62 15.21 -126.03
C GLY A 22 15.81 16.33 -125.38
N ALA A 23 14.92 17.00 -126.11
CA ALA A 23 14.06 18.04 -125.55
C ALA A 23 13.07 17.50 -124.50
N GLU A 24 12.50 16.31 -124.70
CA GLU A 24 11.64 15.65 -123.72
C GLU A 24 12.42 15.25 -122.45
N ARG A 25 13.66 14.77 -122.60
CA ARG A 25 14.57 14.48 -121.48
C ARG A 25 14.91 15.75 -120.71
N ASP A 26 15.34 16.81 -121.39
CA ASP A 26 15.77 18.05 -120.74
C ASP A 26 14.60 18.72 -120.00
N ALA A 27 13.38 18.67 -120.56
CA ALA A 27 12.17 19.12 -119.88
C ALA A 27 11.84 18.25 -118.65
N ALA A 28 12.00 16.93 -118.74
CA ALA A 28 11.81 16.03 -117.61
C ALA A 28 12.87 16.22 -116.51
N GLU A 29 14.13 16.49 -116.88
CA GLU A 29 15.22 16.79 -115.95
C GLU A 29 15.01 18.13 -115.24
N ALA A 30 14.58 19.17 -115.95
CA ALA A 30 14.23 20.46 -115.34
C ALA A 30 13.05 20.33 -114.38
N ALA A 31 11.98 19.63 -114.79
CA ALA A 31 10.81 19.42 -113.94
C ALA A 31 11.11 18.48 -112.76
N ARG A 32 12.11 17.60 -112.87
CA ARG A 32 12.62 16.81 -111.74
C ARG A 32 13.42 17.68 -110.78
N ALA A 33 14.32 18.53 -111.29
CA ALA A 33 15.11 19.44 -110.47
C ALA A 33 14.23 20.38 -109.63
N GLU A 34 13.19 20.97 -110.23
CA GLU A 34 12.22 21.82 -109.53
C GLU A 34 11.49 21.05 -108.41
N ARG A 35 11.07 19.81 -108.68
CA ARG A 35 10.43 18.96 -107.66
C ARG A 35 11.41 18.56 -106.55
N ASP A 36 12.65 18.25 -106.89
CA ASP A 36 13.69 17.89 -105.91
C ASP A 36 14.03 19.09 -105.01
N GLU A 37 14.07 20.31 -105.56
CA GLU A 37 14.20 21.56 -104.79
C GLU A 37 12.99 21.78 -103.88
N ALA A 38 11.76 21.63 -104.39
CA ALA A 38 10.54 21.79 -103.61
C ALA A 38 10.45 20.77 -102.46
N VAL A 39 10.80 19.51 -102.70
CA VAL A 39 10.88 18.47 -101.67
C VAL A 39 11.95 18.81 -100.64
N THR A 40 13.10 19.35 -101.06
CA THR A 40 14.17 19.74 -100.14
C THR A 40 13.76 20.94 -99.27
N ALA A 41 13.06 21.93 -99.84
CA ALA A 41 12.52 23.05 -99.09
C ALA A 41 11.46 22.60 -98.08
N ALA A 42 10.50 21.76 -98.50
CA ALA A 42 9.47 21.22 -97.62
C ALA A 42 10.05 20.39 -96.47
N ARG A 43 11.11 19.60 -96.72
CA ARG A 43 11.81 18.85 -95.68
C ARG A 43 12.45 19.76 -94.63
N ARG A 44 13.13 20.83 -95.06
CA ARG A 44 13.71 21.82 -94.14
C ARG A 44 12.63 22.49 -93.28
N GLU A 45 11.50 22.86 -93.88
CA GLU A 45 10.39 23.46 -93.15
C GLU A 45 9.78 22.48 -92.12
N VAL A 46 9.63 21.20 -92.47
CA VAL A 46 9.17 20.16 -91.54
C VAL A 46 10.16 19.98 -90.39
N ASP A 47 11.47 19.98 -90.65
CA ASP A 47 12.50 19.84 -89.63
C ASP A 47 12.50 21.05 -88.67
N ASP A 48 12.39 22.27 -89.19
CA ASP A 48 12.32 23.51 -88.42
C ASP A 48 11.05 23.56 -87.55
N LEU A 49 9.89 23.23 -88.12
CA LEU A 49 8.63 23.17 -87.38
C LEU A 49 8.64 22.06 -86.32
N SER A 50 9.25 20.91 -86.63
CA SER A 50 9.42 19.81 -85.67
C SER A 50 10.34 20.21 -84.52
N ALA A 51 11.41 20.95 -84.78
CA ALA A 51 12.29 21.46 -83.74
C ALA A 51 11.57 22.47 -82.82
N ARG A 52 10.83 23.42 -83.40
CA ARG A 52 10.01 24.38 -82.63
C ARG A 52 8.93 23.69 -81.81
N LEU A 53 8.27 22.67 -82.36
CA LEU A 53 7.26 21.90 -81.65
C LEU A 53 7.87 21.18 -80.44
N ARG A 54 9.04 20.56 -80.59
CA ARG A 54 9.76 19.92 -79.46
C ARG A 54 10.10 20.94 -78.37
N GLU A 55 10.68 22.08 -78.73
CA GLU A 55 11.03 23.14 -77.77
C GLU A 55 9.80 23.65 -77.00
N LEU A 56 8.70 23.93 -77.71
CA LEU A 56 7.45 24.38 -77.07
C LEU A 56 6.85 23.30 -76.17
N THR A 57 6.92 22.03 -76.57
CA THR A 57 6.43 20.91 -75.76
C THR A 57 7.26 20.76 -74.48
N ASP A 58 8.59 20.91 -74.57
CA ASP A 58 9.48 20.83 -73.41
C ASP A 58 9.27 22.01 -72.43
N VAL A 59 8.98 23.21 -72.93
CA VAL A 59 8.59 24.36 -72.08
C VAL A 59 7.26 24.08 -71.40
N ALA A 60 6.23 23.67 -72.15
CA ALA A 60 4.91 23.36 -71.61
C ALA A 60 4.97 22.27 -70.53
N HIS A 61 5.72 21.20 -70.78
CA HIS A 61 5.89 20.12 -69.81
C HIS A 61 6.60 20.59 -68.53
N ARG A 62 7.64 21.43 -68.64
CA ARG A 62 8.31 22.02 -67.46
C ARG A 62 7.35 22.87 -66.63
N ASP A 63 6.53 23.69 -67.28
CA ASP A 63 5.55 24.54 -66.59
C ASP A 63 4.43 23.72 -65.94
N GLU A 64 3.98 22.64 -66.58
CA GLU A 64 3.03 21.68 -66.01
C GLU A 64 3.59 21.02 -64.75
N VAL A 65 4.84 20.54 -64.81
CA VAL A 65 5.52 19.95 -63.64
C VAL A 65 5.67 20.97 -62.52
N ALA A 66 6.08 22.21 -62.83
CA ALA A 66 6.22 23.28 -61.84
C ALA A 66 4.86 23.62 -61.19
N ARG A 67 3.78 23.70 -61.98
CA ARG A 67 2.42 23.89 -61.45
C ARG A 67 1.99 22.77 -60.54
N ALA A 68 2.20 21.51 -60.94
CA ALA A 68 1.87 20.35 -60.12
C ALA A 68 2.62 20.36 -58.78
N GLN A 69 3.91 20.72 -58.80
CA GLN A 69 4.72 20.86 -57.57
C GLN A 69 4.20 21.97 -56.65
N GLN A 70 3.84 23.14 -57.19
CA GLN A 70 3.28 24.23 -56.39
C GLN A 70 1.92 23.86 -55.82
N GLN A 71 1.07 23.19 -56.60
CA GLN A 71 -0.24 22.74 -56.14
C GLN A 71 -0.12 21.76 -54.97
N LEU A 72 0.75 20.75 -55.09
CA LEU A 72 1.03 19.83 -54.00
C LEU A 72 1.55 20.56 -52.76
N ARG A 73 2.41 21.57 -52.94
CA ARG A 73 2.94 22.34 -51.83
C ARG A 73 1.86 23.14 -51.10
N ILE A 74 0.92 23.72 -51.84
CA ILE A 74 -0.24 24.41 -51.28
C ILE A 74 -1.09 23.43 -50.48
N GLU A 75 -1.42 22.26 -51.05
CA GLU A 75 -2.21 21.23 -50.38
C GLU A 75 -1.57 20.75 -49.07
N GLN A 76 -0.24 20.53 -49.07
CA GLN A 76 0.50 20.18 -47.86
C GLN A 76 0.39 21.26 -46.77
N LEU A 77 0.49 22.54 -47.16
CA LEU A 77 0.36 23.65 -46.21
C LEU A 77 -1.06 23.79 -45.68
N GLN A 78 -2.06 23.55 -46.53
CA GLN A 78 -3.47 23.56 -46.13
C GLN A 78 -3.79 22.43 -45.13
N ALA A 79 -3.35 21.21 -45.42
CA ALA A 79 -3.51 20.08 -44.50
C ALA A 79 -2.87 20.37 -43.15
N ARG A 80 -1.64 20.91 -43.16
CA ARG A 80 -0.93 21.29 -41.94
C ARG A 80 -1.68 22.33 -41.09
N SER A 81 -2.32 23.31 -41.72
CA SER A 81 -3.17 24.30 -41.03
C SER A 81 -4.29 23.63 -40.22
N VAL A 82 -4.95 22.64 -40.81
CA VAL A 82 -6.06 21.93 -40.18
C VAL A 82 -5.56 20.97 -39.10
N ASP A 83 -4.55 20.16 -39.42
CA ASP A 83 -4.09 19.09 -38.53
C ASP A 83 -3.32 19.61 -37.31
N GLU A 84 -2.43 20.60 -37.50
CA GLU A 84 -1.59 21.11 -36.40
C GLU A 84 -2.25 22.27 -35.66
N LEU A 85 -2.96 23.15 -36.37
CA LEU A 85 -3.48 24.40 -35.79
C LEU A 85 -5.00 24.38 -35.60
N GLY A 86 -5.72 23.42 -36.21
CA GLY A 86 -7.18 23.34 -36.13
C GLY A 86 -7.89 24.49 -36.86
N LEU A 87 -7.21 25.18 -37.78
CA LEU A 87 -7.73 26.37 -38.45
C LEU A 87 -7.89 26.13 -39.96
N ASP A 88 -8.98 26.65 -40.51
CA ASP A 88 -9.18 26.72 -41.95
C ASP A 88 -8.08 27.62 -42.59
N PRO A 89 -7.47 27.21 -43.73
CA PRO A 89 -6.39 27.97 -44.34
C PRO A 89 -6.75 29.42 -44.70
N ALA A 90 -7.99 29.71 -45.10
CA ALA A 90 -8.41 31.06 -45.44
C ALA A 90 -8.49 31.94 -44.18
N VAL A 91 -9.02 31.39 -43.09
CA VAL A 91 -9.08 32.05 -41.78
C VAL A 91 -7.68 32.30 -41.23
N LEU A 92 -6.79 31.31 -41.33
CA LEU A 92 -5.40 31.44 -40.90
C LEU A 92 -4.71 32.61 -41.60
N VAL A 93 -4.88 32.74 -42.91
CA VAL A 93 -4.32 33.87 -43.66
C VAL A 93 -5.01 35.18 -43.27
N GLU A 94 -6.34 35.22 -43.22
CA GLU A 94 -7.09 36.45 -42.92
C GLU A 94 -6.74 37.06 -41.56
N GLU A 95 -6.66 36.22 -40.53
CA GLU A 95 -6.46 36.63 -39.13
C GLU A 95 -4.97 36.70 -38.73
N PHE A 96 -4.10 35.85 -39.29
CA PHE A 96 -2.70 35.73 -38.90
C PHE A 96 -1.70 35.94 -40.05
N GLY A 97 -2.18 36.42 -41.19
CA GLY A 97 -1.34 36.69 -42.36
C GLY A 97 -0.43 37.92 -42.20
N PRO A 98 0.54 38.09 -43.11
CA PRO A 98 1.50 39.20 -43.06
C PRO A 98 0.89 40.60 -43.15
N HIS A 99 -0.36 40.71 -43.58
CA HIS A 99 -1.12 41.97 -43.64
C HIS A 99 -1.71 42.41 -42.29
N ARG A 100 -1.61 41.58 -41.25
CA ARG A 100 -2.05 41.92 -39.89
C ARG A 100 -0.84 42.29 -39.03
N ASP A 101 -1.03 43.24 -38.13
CA ASP A 101 -0.05 43.49 -37.09
C ASP A 101 -0.02 42.33 -36.09
N VAL A 102 1.16 42.04 -35.58
CA VAL A 102 1.37 40.95 -34.64
C VAL A 102 1.25 41.48 -33.21
N PRO A 103 0.39 40.89 -32.36
CA PRO A 103 0.33 41.22 -30.96
C PRO A 103 1.64 40.91 -30.22
N VAL A 104 2.06 41.85 -29.37
CA VAL A 104 3.21 41.70 -28.49
C VAL A 104 2.70 41.77 -27.04
N PRO A 105 2.99 40.75 -26.21
CA PRO A 105 2.69 40.81 -24.78
C PRO A 105 3.32 42.08 -24.16
N SER A 106 2.51 42.87 -23.47
CA SER A 106 2.87 44.12 -22.80
C SER A 106 2.48 43.99 -21.34
N ASP A 107 3.37 44.41 -20.43
CA ASP A 107 3.10 44.38 -18.98
C ASP A 107 2.08 45.44 -18.54
N ASP A 108 1.76 46.43 -19.40
CA ASP A 108 0.94 47.60 -19.10
C ASP A 108 -0.58 47.42 -19.40
N ASP A 109 -1.10 46.18 -19.57
CA ASP A 109 -2.49 45.84 -19.96
C ASP A 109 -3.02 46.47 -21.28
N GLU A 110 -2.25 47.36 -21.93
CA GLU A 110 -2.56 47.90 -23.24
C GLU A 110 -2.06 46.96 -24.37
N PRO A 111 -2.94 46.50 -25.28
CA PRO A 111 -2.55 45.65 -26.39
C PRO A 111 -1.67 46.44 -27.36
N ARG A 112 -0.37 46.12 -27.41
CA ARG A 112 0.56 46.66 -28.38
C ARG A 112 0.68 45.70 -29.56
N SER A 113 0.60 46.24 -30.77
CA SER A 113 0.81 45.50 -32.00
C SER A 113 2.01 46.08 -32.77
N VAL A 114 2.74 45.21 -33.47
CA VAL A 114 3.86 45.63 -34.32
C VAL A 114 3.67 45.07 -35.72
N PRO A 115 4.17 45.76 -36.77
CA PRO A 115 4.12 45.24 -38.12
C PRO A 115 4.75 43.84 -38.23
N TYR A 116 4.22 43.01 -39.11
CA TYR A 116 4.76 41.67 -39.34
C TYR A 116 6.21 41.74 -39.86
N ASP A 117 7.12 41.13 -39.10
CA ASP A 117 8.48 40.83 -39.52
C ASP A 117 8.68 39.31 -39.49
N ARG A 118 8.93 38.73 -40.67
CA ARG A 118 9.14 37.29 -40.84
C ARG A 118 10.28 36.76 -39.98
N ALA A 119 11.43 37.42 -39.97
CA ALA A 119 12.61 36.95 -39.23
C ALA A 119 12.34 36.96 -37.72
N ALA A 120 11.63 37.98 -37.23
CA ALA A 120 11.21 38.06 -35.84
C ALA A 120 10.22 36.96 -35.46
N GLN A 121 9.22 36.67 -36.31
CA GLN A 121 8.24 35.61 -36.05
C GLN A 121 8.86 34.21 -36.11
N GLU A 122 9.76 33.94 -37.05
CA GLU A 122 10.48 32.65 -37.11
C GLU A 122 11.32 32.42 -35.85
N LYS A 123 11.95 33.48 -35.32
CA LYS A 123 12.68 33.41 -34.06
C LYS A 123 11.76 33.14 -32.86
N ARG A 124 10.58 33.77 -32.82
CA ARG A 124 9.55 33.54 -31.79
C ARG A 124 9.02 32.12 -31.84
N LEU A 125 8.70 31.60 -33.03
CA LEU A 125 8.25 30.23 -33.22
C LEU A 125 9.28 29.23 -32.70
N ARG A 126 10.56 29.38 -33.09
CA ARG A 126 11.64 28.51 -32.58
C ARG A 126 11.86 28.61 -31.08
N ALA A 127 11.54 29.74 -30.45
CA ALA A 127 11.58 29.85 -29.00
C ALA A 127 10.41 29.09 -28.36
N ALA A 128 9.19 29.33 -28.84
CA ALA A 128 7.99 28.64 -28.38
C ALA A 128 8.07 27.12 -28.56
N GLU A 129 8.56 26.63 -29.70
CA GLU A 129 8.77 25.19 -29.94
C GLU A 129 9.77 24.57 -28.95
N ARG A 130 10.84 25.31 -28.60
CA ARG A 130 11.80 24.85 -27.58
C ARG A 130 11.17 24.83 -26.20
N ASP A 131 10.39 25.84 -25.84
CA ASP A 131 9.72 25.91 -24.54
C ASP A 131 8.62 24.85 -24.42
N LEU A 132 7.88 24.58 -25.50
CA LEU A 132 6.94 23.46 -25.58
C LEU A 132 7.66 22.12 -25.44
N GLY A 133 8.82 21.95 -26.08
CA GLY A 133 9.65 20.75 -25.93
C GLY A 133 10.17 20.56 -24.50
N ARG A 134 10.42 21.63 -23.74
CA ARG A 134 10.84 21.57 -22.33
C ARG A 134 9.74 21.09 -21.39
N LEU A 135 8.48 21.38 -21.68
CA LEU A 135 7.33 20.91 -20.90
C LEU A 135 7.19 19.39 -20.93
N GLY A 136 7.79 18.72 -21.91
CA GLY A 136 7.78 17.27 -22.03
C GLY A 136 6.39 16.73 -22.38
N ARG A 137 6.16 15.45 -22.10
CA ARG A 137 4.87 14.82 -22.37
C ARG A 137 3.89 15.16 -21.25
N VAL A 138 2.84 15.90 -21.60
CA VAL A 138 1.73 16.18 -20.68
C VAL A 138 0.95 14.88 -20.43
N ASN A 139 0.78 14.51 -19.16
CA ASN A 139 -0.05 13.37 -18.78
C ASN A 139 -1.53 13.81 -18.70
N PRO A 140 -2.41 13.39 -19.63
CA PRO A 140 -3.81 13.79 -19.60
C PRO A 140 -4.58 13.23 -18.40
N LEU A 141 -4.10 12.15 -17.78
CA LEU A 141 -4.74 11.50 -16.63
C LEU A 141 -4.30 12.08 -15.29
N ALA A 142 -3.37 13.05 -15.27
CA ALA A 142 -2.76 13.55 -14.04
C ALA A 142 -3.79 14.10 -13.03
N LEU A 143 -4.86 14.74 -13.50
CA LEU A 143 -5.90 15.29 -12.63
C LEU A 143 -6.73 14.18 -11.96
N GLU A 144 -7.07 13.13 -12.71
CA GLU A 144 -7.82 11.98 -12.18
C GLU A 144 -6.97 11.18 -11.20
N GLU A 145 -5.70 10.93 -11.55
CA GLU A 145 -4.74 10.25 -10.67
C GLU A 145 -4.49 11.03 -9.38
N PHE A 146 -4.37 12.36 -9.47
CA PHE A 146 -4.24 13.22 -8.29
C PHE A 146 -5.46 13.11 -7.38
N ALA A 147 -6.67 13.21 -7.92
CA ALA A 147 -7.90 13.09 -7.14
C ALA A 147 -8.02 11.72 -6.44
N ALA A 148 -7.70 10.63 -7.15
CA ALA A 148 -7.71 9.28 -6.58
C ALA A 148 -6.65 9.10 -5.48
N LEU A 149 -5.45 9.65 -5.67
CA LEU A 149 -4.37 9.64 -4.68
C LEU A 149 -4.73 10.47 -3.45
N GLU A 150 -5.36 11.62 -3.64
CA GLU A 150 -5.82 12.50 -2.55
C GLU A 150 -6.88 11.81 -1.70
N GLU A 151 -7.87 11.15 -2.32
CA GLU A 151 -8.90 10.37 -1.61
C GLU A 151 -8.26 9.22 -0.80
N ARG A 152 -7.35 8.46 -1.41
CA ARG A 152 -6.63 7.38 -0.72
C ARG A 152 -5.78 7.91 0.44
N HIS A 153 -5.11 9.05 0.25
CA HIS A 153 -4.32 9.68 1.30
C HIS A 153 -5.21 10.09 2.47
N LYS A 154 -6.35 10.74 2.20
CA LYS A 154 -7.30 11.14 3.23
C LYS A 154 -7.81 9.94 4.03
N PHE A 155 -8.25 8.89 3.35
CA PHE A 155 -8.69 7.65 4.00
C PHE A 155 -7.62 7.06 4.93
N LEU A 156 -6.37 6.95 4.44
CA LEU A 156 -5.28 6.40 5.25
C LEU A 156 -4.89 7.31 6.42
N ALA A 157 -4.95 8.62 6.25
CA ALA A 157 -4.68 9.59 7.31
C ALA A 157 -5.72 9.48 8.44
N ASP A 158 -7.01 9.37 8.09
CA ASP A 158 -8.10 9.20 9.04
C ASP A 158 -7.95 7.86 9.81
N GLN A 159 -7.70 6.76 9.09
CA GLN A 159 -7.45 5.44 9.71
C GLN A 159 -6.23 5.47 10.66
N LEU A 160 -5.17 6.17 10.28
CA LEU A 160 -3.98 6.30 11.13
C LEU A 160 -4.28 7.11 12.40
N ALA A 161 -5.10 8.17 12.29
CA ALA A 161 -5.51 8.96 13.44
C ALA A 161 -6.35 8.13 14.42
N ASP A 162 -7.32 7.36 13.91
CA ASP A 162 -8.16 6.48 14.72
C ASP A 162 -7.34 5.38 15.43
N LEU A 163 -6.37 4.79 14.74
CA LEU A 163 -5.48 3.78 15.33
C LEU A 163 -4.61 4.38 16.45
N LYS A 164 -4.07 5.58 16.22
CA LYS A 164 -3.28 6.30 17.23
C LYS A 164 -4.11 6.61 18.47
N LYS A 165 -5.36 7.06 18.28
CA LYS A 165 -6.30 7.30 19.37
C LYS A 165 -6.61 6.01 20.13
N SER A 166 -7.00 4.96 19.42
CA SER A 166 -7.31 3.65 20.04
C SER A 166 -6.14 3.11 20.86
N ARG A 167 -4.90 3.28 20.37
CA ARG A 167 -3.70 2.91 21.13
C ARG A 167 -3.55 3.73 22.42
N ALA A 168 -3.80 5.04 22.36
CA ALA A 168 -3.72 5.89 23.54
C ALA A 168 -4.77 5.49 24.58
N ASP A 169 -6.01 5.28 24.14
CA ASP A 169 -7.12 4.85 25.01
C ASP A 169 -6.82 3.50 25.68
N LEU A 170 -6.24 2.53 24.94
CA LEU A 170 -5.83 1.24 25.52
C LEU A 170 -4.72 1.38 26.57
N LEU A 171 -3.75 2.27 26.36
CA LEU A 171 -2.68 2.51 27.34
C LEU A 171 -3.22 3.19 28.60
N GLU A 172 -4.23 4.05 28.48
CA GLU A 172 -4.92 4.63 29.63
C GLU A 172 -5.67 3.56 30.43
N ILE A 173 -6.37 2.64 29.77
CA ILE A 173 -7.04 1.51 30.43
C ILE A 173 -6.04 0.62 31.17
N VAL A 174 -4.90 0.30 30.54
CA VAL A 174 -3.85 -0.49 31.19
C VAL A 174 -3.39 0.20 32.46
N LYS A 175 -3.13 1.52 32.41
CA LYS A 175 -2.74 2.30 33.57
C LYS A 175 -3.79 2.29 34.68
N GLU A 176 -5.07 2.45 34.33
CA GLU A 176 -6.17 2.41 35.31
C GLU A 176 -6.27 1.02 35.98
N ILE A 177 -6.10 -0.05 35.20
CA ILE A 177 -6.07 -1.43 35.72
C ILE A 177 -4.89 -1.61 36.67
N ASP A 178 -3.69 -1.16 36.28
CA ASP A 178 -2.49 -1.26 37.12
C ASP A 178 -2.69 -0.53 38.45
N GLU A 179 -3.17 0.72 38.43
CA GLU A 179 -3.50 1.50 39.64
C GLU A 179 -4.58 0.81 40.50
N ARG A 180 -5.50 0.06 39.88
CA ARG A 180 -6.51 -0.71 40.62
C ARG A 180 -5.90 -1.97 41.25
N VAL A 181 -5.06 -2.68 40.52
CA VAL A 181 -4.36 -3.89 41.00
C VAL A 181 -3.45 -3.52 42.16
N GLU A 182 -2.66 -2.45 42.05
CA GLU A 182 -1.80 -1.95 43.12
C GLU A 182 -2.58 -1.65 44.40
N ARG A 183 -3.72 -0.95 44.29
CA ARG A 183 -4.59 -0.66 45.44
C ARG A 183 -5.14 -1.95 46.09
N VAL A 184 -5.67 -2.86 45.28
CA VAL A 184 -6.25 -4.12 45.79
C VAL A 184 -5.18 -4.99 46.45
N PHE A 185 -3.98 -5.04 45.87
CA PHE A 185 -2.84 -5.77 46.42
C PHE A 185 -2.36 -5.14 47.73
N ALA A 186 -2.15 -3.82 47.77
CA ALA A 186 -1.69 -3.11 48.97
C ALA A 186 -2.69 -3.26 50.13
N ASP A 187 -3.99 -3.16 49.85
CA ASP A 187 -5.04 -3.40 50.83
C ASP A 187 -5.00 -4.85 51.32
N ALA A 188 -4.95 -5.83 50.41
CA ALA A 188 -4.89 -7.25 50.78
C ALA A 188 -3.62 -7.61 51.56
N TYR A 189 -2.47 -7.03 51.21
CA TYR A 189 -1.21 -7.22 51.93
C TYR A 189 -1.31 -6.68 53.35
N ARG A 190 -1.82 -5.46 53.52
CA ARG A 190 -1.98 -4.83 54.85
C ARG A 190 -2.92 -5.65 55.73
N ASP A 191 -4.08 -6.05 55.19
CA ASP A 191 -5.04 -6.87 55.92
C ASP A 191 -4.42 -8.22 56.32
N THR A 192 -3.69 -8.86 55.41
CA THR A 192 -3.02 -10.16 55.67
C THR A 192 -1.88 -10.02 56.67
N ALA A 193 -1.07 -8.96 56.59
CA ALA A 193 0.04 -8.70 57.51
C ALA A 193 -0.46 -8.51 58.95
N GLU A 194 -1.53 -7.74 59.14
CA GLU A 194 -2.14 -7.55 60.46
C GLU A 194 -2.71 -8.86 61.02
N GLN A 195 -3.41 -9.65 60.19
CA GLN A 195 -3.90 -10.96 60.62
C GLN A 195 -2.76 -11.93 60.91
N PHE A 196 -1.66 -11.88 60.16
CA PHE A 196 -0.51 -12.75 60.34
C PHE A 196 0.14 -12.51 61.70
N GLU A 197 0.36 -11.27 62.11
CA GLU A 197 0.89 -10.94 63.44
C GLU A 197 0.02 -11.53 64.56
N ARG A 198 -1.31 -11.37 64.44
CA ARG A 198 -2.29 -11.87 65.43
C ARG A 198 -2.34 -13.39 65.49
N VAL A 199 -2.41 -14.05 64.34
CA VAL A 199 -2.47 -15.53 64.24
C VAL A 199 -1.15 -16.15 64.69
N PHE A 200 -0.02 -15.56 64.29
CA PHE A 200 1.31 -16.05 64.66
C PHE A 200 1.52 -15.99 66.17
N ALA A 201 1.16 -14.89 66.83
CA ALA A 201 1.28 -14.75 68.29
C ALA A 201 0.42 -15.78 69.06
N ARG A 202 -0.74 -16.17 68.52
CA ARG A 202 -1.59 -17.23 69.09
C ARG A 202 -0.97 -18.61 68.92
N MET A 203 -0.45 -18.91 67.73
CA MET A 203 0.22 -20.19 67.44
C MET A 203 1.53 -20.36 68.22
N PHE A 204 2.27 -19.27 68.44
CA PHE A 204 3.54 -19.25 69.16
C PHE A 204 3.52 -18.23 70.30
N PRO A 205 3.12 -18.62 71.53
CA PRO A 205 3.14 -17.71 72.68
C PRO A 205 4.54 -17.13 72.93
N GLY A 206 4.66 -15.80 72.91
CA GLY A 206 5.94 -15.09 73.06
C GLY A 206 6.82 -15.05 71.80
N GLY A 207 6.28 -15.48 70.65
CA GLY A 207 6.91 -15.30 69.33
C GLY A 207 6.31 -14.12 68.56
N GLU A 208 7.08 -13.60 67.60
CA GLU A 208 6.69 -12.51 66.70
C GLU A 208 6.84 -12.97 65.26
N GLY A 209 5.87 -12.69 64.40
CA GLY A 209 5.93 -12.99 62.97
C GLY A 209 5.53 -11.77 62.17
N ARG A 210 6.24 -11.46 61.08
CA ARG A 210 5.95 -10.33 60.21
C ARG A 210 6.09 -10.70 58.73
N LEU A 211 5.30 -10.06 57.88
CA LEU A 211 5.43 -10.12 56.43
C LEU A 211 6.20 -8.90 55.97
N VAL A 212 7.21 -9.09 55.12
CA VAL A 212 8.07 -8.02 54.62
C VAL A 212 8.06 -8.04 53.10
N LEU A 213 7.81 -6.90 52.48
CA LEU A 213 7.95 -6.74 51.03
C LEU A 213 9.43 -6.67 50.67
N THR A 214 9.84 -7.39 49.62
CA THR A 214 11.22 -7.30 49.13
C THR A 214 11.51 -5.94 48.49
N ASP A 215 10.50 -5.34 47.86
CA ASP A 215 10.55 -4.01 47.26
C ASP A 215 9.25 -3.23 47.58
N PRO A 216 9.24 -2.38 48.62
CA PRO A 216 8.03 -1.62 48.99
C PRO A 216 7.58 -0.57 47.98
N ASP A 217 8.44 -0.16 47.04
CA ASP A 217 8.13 0.90 46.08
C ASP A 217 7.50 0.35 44.79
N ASP A 218 7.55 -0.97 44.56
CA ASP A 218 6.95 -1.65 43.41
C ASP A 218 6.00 -2.78 43.86
N MET A 219 4.73 -2.42 44.07
CA MET A 219 3.69 -3.36 44.51
C MET A 219 3.33 -4.42 43.45
N LEU A 220 3.66 -4.21 42.18
CA LEU A 220 3.32 -5.15 41.10
C LEU A 220 4.35 -6.26 40.97
N THR A 221 5.62 -5.97 41.24
CA THR A 221 6.72 -6.94 41.06
C THR A 221 7.38 -7.40 42.36
N THR A 222 7.05 -6.79 43.50
CA THR A 222 7.62 -7.18 44.80
C THR A 222 7.28 -8.63 45.20
N GLY A 223 8.25 -9.29 45.81
CA GLY A 223 8.04 -10.52 46.56
C GLY A 223 7.59 -10.26 48.00
N ILE A 224 7.14 -11.33 48.67
CA ILE A 224 6.76 -11.34 50.09
C ILE A 224 7.69 -12.30 50.83
N GLU A 225 8.47 -11.78 51.78
CA GLU A 225 9.27 -12.57 52.72
C GLU A 225 8.50 -12.76 54.04
N VAL A 226 8.51 -13.99 54.54
CA VAL A 226 7.95 -14.34 55.85
C VAL A 226 9.08 -14.42 56.87
N GLU A 227 9.04 -13.52 57.84
CA GLU A 227 9.98 -13.52 58.96
C GLU A 227 9.30 -13.99 60.24
N ALA A 228 9.94 -14.94 60.91
CA ALA A 228 9.42 -15.54 62.13
C ALA A 228 10.48 -15.51 63.24
N ARG A 229 10.03 -15.17 64.44
CA ARG A 229 10.82 -15.15 65.67
C ARG A 229 10.14 -16.01 66.72
N PRO A 230 10.54 -17.29 66.85
CA PRO A 230 10.05 -18.15 67.93
C PRO A 230 10.50 -17.64 69.31
N ALA A 231 9.76 -18.00 70.36
CA ALA A 231 10.02 -17.57 71.73
C ALA A 231 11.50 -17.71 72.14
N GLY A 232 12.15 -16.59 72.47
CA GLY A 232 13.54 -16.53 72.91
C GLY A 232 14.61 -16.68 71.82
N LYS A 233 14.24 -16.77 70.53
CA LYS A 233 15.19 -16.89 69.40
C LYS A 233 15.34 -15.58 68.60
N LYS A 234 16.38 -15.51 67.76
CA LYS A 234 16.56 -14.43 66.77
C LYS A 234 15.59 -14.61 65.59
N VAL A 235 15.24 -13.50 64.94
CA VAL A 235 14.42 -13.48 63.71
C VAL A 235 15.11 -14.31 62.63
N LYS A 236 14.35 -15.18 61.96
CA LYS A 236 14.82 -16.01 60.84
C LYS A 236 13.83 -15.95 59.69
N ARG A 237 14.34 -16.09 58.47
CA ARG A 237 13.51 -16.34 57.28
C ARG A 237 12.90 -17.74 57.36
N LEU A 238 11.73 -17.94 56.75
CA LEU A 238 11.01 -19.23 56.71
C LEU A 238 11.90 -20.41 56.29
N SER A 239 12.83 -20.21 55.35
CA SER A 239 13.77 -21.23 54.86
C SER A 239 14.78 -21.71 55.90
N LEU A 240 15.00 -20.94 56.98
CA LEU A 240 15.99 -21.19 58.03
C LEU A 240 15.38 -21.74 59.33
N LEU A 241 14.08 -22.06 59.33
CA LEU A 241 13.35 -22.63 60.46
C LEU A 241 13.45 -24.16 60.50
N SER A 242 13.24 -24.75 61.69
CA SER A 242 13.13 -26.21 61.82
C SER A 242 11.86 -26.74 61.13
N GLY A 243 11.83 -28.03 60.80
CA GLY A 243 10.71 -28.65 60.04
C GLY A 243 9.32 -28.37 60.64
N GLY A 244 9.17 -28.51 61.97
CA GLY A 244 7.91 -28.22 62.67
C GLY A 244 7.59 -26.73 62.75
N GLU A 245 8.57 -25.87 63.04
CA GLU A 245 8.38 -24.41 63.07
C GLU A 245 7.99 -23.87 61.67
N ARG A 246 8.55 -24.45 60.60
CA ARG A 246 8.23 -24.10 59.22
C ARG A 246 6.79 -24.47 58.86
N SER A 247 6.34 -25.67 59.21
CA SER A 247 4.97 -26.12 58.95
C SER A 247 3.95 -25.27 59.69
N LEU A 248 4.16 -24.99 60.99
CA LEU A 248 3.29 -24.11 61.75
C LEU A 248 3.25 -22.67 61.19
N THR A 249 4.41 -22.13 60.80
CA THR A 249 4.48 -20.78 60.23
C THR A 249 3.73 -20.70 58.90
N ALA A 250 3.81 -21.74 58.07
CA ALA A 250 3.05 -21.84 56.83
C ALA A 250 1.53 -21.93 57.09
N VAL A 251 1.11 -22.74 58.08
CA VAL A 251 -0.29 -22.82 58.51
C VAL A 251 -0.79 -21.48 59.04
N ALA A 252 0.01 -20.78 59.85
CA ALA A 252 -0.32 -19.45 60.35
C ALA A 252 -0.49 -18.43 59.22
N LEU A 253 0.33 -18.50 58.18
CA LEU A 253 0.19 -17.66 56.98
C LEU A 253 -1.12 -17.97 56.23
N LEU A 254 -1.43 -19.25 56.00
CA LEU A 254 -2.66 -19.66 55.33
C LEU A 254 -3.90 -19.18 56.09
N VAL A 255 -3.92 -19.38 57.41
CA VAL A 255 -4.99 -18.89 58.28
C VAL A 255 -5.10 -17.37 58.22
N ALA A 256 -3.99 -16.64 58.23
CA ALA A 256 -4.00 -15.18 58.14
C ALA A 256 -4.63 -14.69 56.82
N ILE A 257 -4.31 -15.36 55.71
CA ILE A 257 -4.93 -15.10 54.41
C ILE A 257 -6.44 -15.36 54.47
N PHE A 258 -6.86 -16.49 55.05
CA PHE A 258 -8.27 -16.84 55.16
C PHE A 258 -9.06 -15.85 56.02
N LYS A 259 -8.49 -15.37 57.14
CA LYS A 259 -9.13 -14.34 57.98
C LYS A 259 -9.17 -12.97 57.30
N ALA A 260 -8.16 -12.62 56.51
CA ALA A 260 -8.14 -11.35 55.78
C ALA A 260 -9.10 -11.34 54.59
N ARG A 261 -9.28 -12.49 53.92
CA ARG A 261 -10.16 -12.68 52.76
C ARG A 261 -10.96 -13.99 52.92
N PRO A 262 -12.12 -13.93 53.60
CA PRO A 262 -12.94 -15.11 53.81
C PRO A 262 -13.51 -15.65 52.49
N SER A 263 -13.41 -16.96 52.30
CA SER A 263 -13.99 -17.70 51.19
C SER A 263 -15.27 -18.41 51.66
N PRO A 264 -16.22 -18.72 50.76
CA PRO A 264 -17.44 -19.42 51.13
C PRO A 264 -17.19 -20.80 51.77
N PHE A 265 -16.14 -21.49 51.33
CA PHE A 265 -15.70 -22.75 51.92
C PHE A 265 -14.19 -22.95 51.79
N TYR A 266 -13.63 -23.78 52.67
CA TYR A 266 -12.25 -24.21 52.67
C TYR A 266 -12.16 -25.74 52.70
N VAL A 267 -11.22 -26.29 51.93
CA VAL A 267 -10.88 -27.72 51.96
C VAL A 267 -9.47 -27.86 52.48
N MET A 268 -9.29 -28.66 53.53
CA MET A 268 -8.00 -28.91 54.16
C MET A 268 -7.75 -30.41 54.22
N ASP A 269 -6.61 -30.85 53.71
CA ASP A 269 -6.24 -32.27 53.65
C ASP A 269 -4.99 -32.52 54.50
N GLU A 270 -5.16 -33.24 55.60
CA GLU A 270 -4.13 -33.62 56.58
C GLU A 270 -3.17 -32.50 57.00
N VAL A 271 -3.67 -31.27 57.06
CA VAL A 271 -2.87 -30.06 57.35
C VAL A 271 -2.25 -30.09 58.75
N GLU A 272 -2.80 -30.91 59.65
CA GLU A 272 -2.37 -31.06 61.03
C GLU A 272 -1.44 -32.26 61.28
N ALA A 273 -1.15 -33.09 60.27
CA ALA A 273 -0.40 -34.35 60.45
C ALA A 273 1.03 -34.15 60.99
N ALA A 274 1.59 -32.95 60.83
CA ALA A 274 2.93 -32.59 61.31
C ALA A 274 2.92 -31.81 62.64
N LEU A 275 1.77 -31.65 63.29
CA LEU A 275 1.61 -30.85 64.51
C LEU A 275 1.63 -31.73 65.77
N ASP A 276 2.21 -31.20 66.84
CA ASP A 276 2.10 -31.81 68.18
C ASP A 276 0.75 -31.49 68.84
N ASP A 277 0.42 -32.18 69.94
CA ASP A 277 -0.89 -32.05 70.61
C ASP A 277 -1.19 -30.62 71.09
N VAL A 278 -0.16 -29.84 71.42
CA VAL A 278 -0.30 -28.47 71.91
C VAL A 278 -0.64 -27.53 70.76
N ASN A 279 0.08 -27.63 69.64
CA ASN A 279 -0.15 -26.79 68.47
C ASN A 279 -1.40 -27.21 67.70
N LEU A 280 -1.75 -28.51 67.72
CA LEU A 280 -3.03 -29.01 67.23
C LEU A 280 -4.20 -28.32 67.98
N GLY A 281 -4.14 -28.23 69.31
CA GLY A 281 -5.17 -27.53 70.09
C GLY A 281 -5.38 -26.07 69.64
N ARG A 282 -4.29 -25.33 69.41
CA ARG A 282 -4.33 -23.93 68.95
C ARG A 282 -4.92 -23.80 67.54
N LEU A 283 -4.58 -24.73 66.65
CA LEU A 283 -5.15 -24.78 65.30
C LEU A 283 -6.66 -25.03 65.34
N LEU A 284 -7.11 -25.96 66.19
CA LEU A 284 -8.53 -26.28 66.34
C LEU A 284 -9.35 -25.10 66.87
N GLU A 285 -8.79 -24.29 67.78
CA GLU A 285 -9.44 -23.04 68.22
C GLU A 285 -9.64 -22.05 67.06
N ILE A 286 -8.62 -21.92 66.20
CA ILE A 286 -8.70 -21.08 65.00
C ILE A 286 -9.72 -21.62 64.01
N PHE A 287 -9.81 -22.94 63.84
CA PHE A 287 -10.82 -23.55 62.97
C PHE A 287 -12.24 -23.27 63.46
N ARG A 288 -12.48 -23.30 64.77
CA ARG A 288 -13.79 -22.91 65.34
C ARG A 288 -14.15 -21.47 65.01
N GLU A 289 -13.20 -20.55 65.12
CA GLU A 289 -13.44 -19.16 64.73
C GLU A 289 -13.72 -19.02 63.23
N LEU A 290 -13.00 -19.76 62.38
CA LEU A 290 -13.23 -19.74 60.93
C LEU A 290 -14.58 -20.37 60.54
N GLN A 291 -15.07 -21.34 61.31
CA GLN A 291 -16.37 -21.98 61.11
C GLN A 291 -17.56 -21.01 61.32
N GLU A 292 -17.37 -19.88 62.02
CA GLU A 292 -18.42 -18.88 62.22
C GLU A 292 -18.79 -18.16 60.91
N ASP A 293 -17.79 -17.95 60.04
CA ASP A 293 -17.95 -17.18 58.80
C ASP A 293 -17.89 -18.04 57.52
N SER A 294 -17.28 -19.24 57.58
CA SER A 294 -16.97 -20.06 56.40
C SER A 294 -17.20 -21.56 56.64
N GLN A 295 -17.60 -22.29 55.59
CA GLN A 295 -17.72 -23.75 55.67
C GLN A 295 -16.34 -24.43 55.62
N LEU A 296 -16.02 -25.26 56.61
CA LEU A 296 -14.77 -26.03 56.65
C LEU A 296 -15.01 -27.50 56.28
N ILE A 297 -14.24 -28.02 55.32
CA ILE A 297 -14.17 -29.44 54.98
C ILE A 297 -12.75 -29.91 55.31
N VAL A 298 -12.62 -30.74 56.34
CA VAL A 298 -11.31 -31.22 56.81
C VAL A 298 -11.22 -32.72 56.61
N ILE A 299 -10.20 -33.16 55.87
CA ILE A 299 -9.82 -34.56 55.72
C ILE A 299 -8.71 -34.83 56.71
N THR A 300 -8.97 -35.74 57.65
CA THR A 300 -8.05 -35.98 58.77
C THR A 300 -8.23 -37.37 59.35
N HIS A 301 -7.16 -37.89 59.95
CA HIS A 301 -7.16 -39.06 60.83
C HIS A 301 -7.00 -38.68 62.32
N GLN A 302 -6.91 -37.38 62.65
CA GLN A 302 -6.71 -36.88 64.01
C GLN A 302 -8.02 -36.82 64.79
N LYS A 303 -8.10 -37.59 65.89
CA LYS A 303 -9.31 -37.67 66.72
C LYS A 303 -9.76 -36.33 67.27
N ARG A 304 -8.83 -35.46 67.70
CA ARG A 304 -9.14 -34.13 68.23
C ARG A 304 -9.75 -33.20 67.17
N THR A 305 -9.33 -33.32 65.92
CA THR A 305 -9.96 -32.57 64.81
C THR A 305 -11.37 -33.09 64.53
N MET A 306 -11.58 -34.40 64.60
CA MET A 306 -12.92 -35.00 64.44
C MET A 306 -13.89 -34.56 65.54
N GLU A 307 -13.41 -34.35 66.77
CA GLU A 307 -14.23 -33.93 67.92
C GLU A 307 -14.86 -32.54 67.78
N ILE A 308 -14.28 -31.65 66.96
CA ILE A 308 -14.80 -30.30 66.75
C ILE A 308 -15.74 -30.18 65.54
N ALA A 309 -15.89 -31.26 64.76
CA ALA A 309 -16.70 -31.25 63.55
C ALA A 309 -18.20 -31.35 63.87
N ASP A 310 -19.04 -30.63 63.13
CA ASP A 310 -20.49 -30.76 63.22
C ASP A 310 -21.01 -32.06 62.60
N ALA A 311 -20.30 -32.55 61.57
CA ALA A 311 -20.60 -33.79 60.88
C ALA A 311 -19.30 -34.48 60.44
N LEU A 312 -19.30 -35.80 60.56
CA LEU A 312 -18.22 -36.68 60.13
C LEU A 312 -18.66 -37.50 58.91
N TYR A 313 -17.83 -37.53 57.89
CA TYR A 313 -18.00 -38.36 56.71
C TYR A 313 -16.89 -39.40 56.68
N GLY A 314 -17.22 -40.63 57.07
CA GLY A 314 -16.32 -41.78 57.02
C GLY A 314 -16.31 -42.40 55.63
N VAL A 315 -15.13 -42.52 55.04
CA VAL A 315 -14.94 -43.21 53.76
C VAL A 315 -14.44 -44.63 54.04
N THR A 316 -15.17 -45.64 53.56
CA THR A 316 -14.77 -47.06 53.67
C THR A 316 -14.67 -47.67 52.28
N MET A 317 -13.64 -48.49 52.05
CA MET A 317 -13.45 -49.20 50.79
C MET A 317 -13.82 -50.66 51.02
N ARG A 318 -14.76 -51.19 50.22
CA ARG A 318 -15.06 -52.62 50.22
C ARG A 318 -14.01 -53.36 49.38
N GLY A 319 -13.87 -54.67 49.58
CA GLY A 319 -12.83 -55.49 48.92
C GLY A 319 -12.90 -55.57 47.39
N ASP A 320 -13.91 -54.94 46.78
CA ASP A 320 -14.11 -54.75 45.34
C ASP A 320 -13.49 -53.43 44.81
N GLY A 321 -12.86 -52.63 45.66
CA GLY A 321 -12.25 -51.34 45.28
C GLY A 321 -13.24 -50.19 45.16
N VAL A 322 -14.52 -50.41 45.50
CA VAL A 322 -15.55 -49.37 45.49
C VAL A 322 -15.58 -48.65 46.84
N THR A 323 -15.43 -47.33 46.81
CA THR A 323 -15.52 -46.48 48.00
C THR A 323 -16.97 -46.14 48.32
N THR A 324 -17.37 -46.38 49.57
CA THR A 324 -18.69 -46.02 50.11
C THR A 324 -18.50 -44.95 51.19
N VAL A 325 -19.36 -43.92 51.18
CA VAL A 325 -19.33 -42.84 52.17
C VAL A 325 -20.44 -43.07 53.20
N ILE A 326 -20.09 -42.97 54.48
CA ILE A 326 -21.00 -43.04 55.63
C ILE A 326 -20.95 -41.68 56.32
N SER A 327 -22.09 -41.08 56.65
CA SER A 327 -22.16 -39.79 57.32
C SER A 327 -22.78 -39.90 58.71
N GLN A 328 -22.23 -39.17 59.68
CA GLN A 328 -22.74 -39.06 61.05
C GLN A 328 -22.73 -37.59 61.48
N ARG A 329 -23.83 -37.07 62.04
CA ARG A 329 -23.86 -35.74 62.67
C ARG A 329 -23.46 -35.87 64.14
N MET A 330 -22.65 -34.93 64.63
CA MET A 330 -22.09 -34.99 65.98
C MET A 330 -23.00 -34.36 67.05
N ASN A 331 -23.97 -33.53 66.64
CA ASN A 331 -24.85 -32.79 67.56
C ASN A 331 -26.01 -33.60 68.17
N ASP A 332 -26.29 -34.83 67.72
CA ASP A 332 -27.33 -35.68 68.32
C ASP A 332 -26.83 -36.50 69.53
N ALA A 333 -25.52 -36.56 69.77
CA ALA A 333 -24.93 -37.35 70.86
C ALA A 333 -24.82 -36.60 72.21
N ARG A 334 -25.14 -35.30 72.26
CA ARG A 334 -25.07 -34.49 73.49
C ARG A 334 -26.35 -34.52 74.34
N ASP A 335 -27.48 -34.87 73.75
CA ASP A 335 -28.79 -34.87 74.42
C ASP A 335 -29.22 -36.26 74.98
N GLU A 336 -28.49 -37.34 74.69
CA GLU A 336 -28.87 -38.71 75.13
C GLU A 336 -28.24 -39.18 76.45
N VAL A 337 -27.47 -38.34 77.17
CA VAL A 337 -26.86 -38.72 78.47
C VAL A 337 -27.46 -37.94 79.66
N ALA A 338 -28.59 -37.27 79.46
CA ALA A 338 -29.32 -36.59 80.55
C ALA A 338 -30.79 -37.02 80.59
N VAL A 339 -31.05 -38.29 80.93
CA VAL A 339 -32.31 -38.75 81.55
C VAL A 339 -32.04 -39.79 82.62
#